data_AF-A0A3M7HJ11-F1
#
_entry.id   AF-A0A3M7HJ11-F1
#
_cell.length_a   1.000
_cell.length_b   1.000
_cell.length_c   1.000
_cell.angle_alpha   90.00
_cell.angle_beta   90.00
_cell.angle_gamma   90.00
#
_symmetry.space_group_name_H-M   'P 1'
#
loop_
_entity.id
_entity.type
_entity.pdbx_description
1 polymer ?
#
loop_
_entity_poly.entity_id
_entity_poly.type
_entity_poly.pdbx_seq_one_letter_code
_entity_poly.pdbx_strand_id
1 'polypeptide(L)'
;MADSNTLWETQREWEDESTYIERSQPKFLLLDTPGHGKLRHHAVSSVTSSKALRGILFLVDSAAVSSAAGLTETAEYLHDILLALQKRNAQGKTSKRPEQVPVLVAANKQDVFTSLPAGIVRSKLQEEITRVRQTKSKGLLDSGVGMDDDEMVDEEANWLGAYGSKDFKFEQMEEHGVDVQVVGGNVKGDGKEKGKVEDWLVWVGDNL
;
A
#
# COMPACT_ATOMS: atom_id res chain seq x y z
N MET A 1 49.78 -64.01 -4.96
CA MET A 1 48.32 -63.91 -4.79
C MET A 1 48.00 -62.43 -4.86
N ALA A 2 47.20 -62.03 -5.85
CA ALA A 2 46.87 -60.64 -6.10
C ALA A 2 45.81 -60.19 -5.08
N ASP A 3 46.18 -59.29 -4.17
CA ASP A 3 45.22 -58.70 -3.26
C ASP A 3 44.38 -57.67 -4.01
N SER A 4 43.08 -57.95 -4.02
CA SER A 4 42.04 -57.29 -4.79
C SER A 4 41.63 -55.98 -4.13
N ASN A 5 42.54 -55.02 -4.04
CA ASN A 5 42.29 -53.78 -3.28
C ASN A 5 42.38 -52.49 -4.12
N THR A 6 42.16 -52.59 -5.44
CA THR A 6 42.27 -51.47 -6.39
C THR A 6 40.99 -51.25 -7.20
N LEU A 7 39.82 -51.37 -6.56
CA LEU A 7 38.51 -51.12 -7.20
C LEU A 7 37.56 -50.27 -6.33
N TRP A 8 38.10 -49.32 -5.57
CA TRP A 8 37.29 -48.35 -4.81
C TRP A 8 37.61 -46.89 -5.12
N GLU A 9 38.49 -46.63 -6.09
CA GLU A 9 38.41 -45.39 -6.86
C GLU A 9 37.31 -45.58 -7.91
N THR A 10 36.43 -44.59 -8.03
CA THR A 10 35.38 -44.44 -9.06
C THR A 10 34.06 -45.16 -8.81
N GLN A 11 33.28 -44.65 -7.84
CA GLN A 11 31.88 -44.24 -8.05
C GLN A 11 31.22 -44.04 -6.69
N ARG A 12 31.14 -42.78 -6.27
CA ARG A 12 30.01 -42.14 -5.56
C ARG A 12 30.48 -40.81 -5.00
N GLU A 13 30.91 -39.97 -5.93
CA GLU A 13 30.66 -38.55 -5.90
C GLU A 13 29.12 -38.39 -5.93
N TRP A 14 28.49 -38.59 -4.77
CA TRP A 14 27.20 -37.98 -4.52
C TRP A 14 27.54 -36.57 -4.09
N GLU A 15 27.47 -35.66 -5.06
CA GLU A 15 27.24 -34.24 -4.85
C GLU A 15 26.04 -34.10 -3.91
N ASP A 16 26.29 -34.13 -2.60
CA ASP A 16 25.46 -33.38 -1.67
C ASP A 16 26.12 -32.01 -1.48
N GLU A 17 26.23 -31.29 -2.60
CA GLU A 17 26.16 -29.84 -2.62
C GLU A 17 24.68 -29.42 -2.45
N SER A 18 23.94 -30.00 -1.50
CA SER A 18 23.05 -29.14 -0.73
C SER A 18 23.93 -28.25 0.16
N THR A 19 24.61 -27.30 -0.48
CA THR A 19 24.66 -25.97 0.07
C THR A 19 23.23 -25.62 0.41
N TYR A 20 22.83 -25.90 1.65
CA TYR A 20 21.85 -25.13 2.37
C TYR A 20 22.39 -23.71 2.30
N ILE A 21 22.09 -23.02 1.19
CA ILE A 21 22.08 -21.59 1.15
C ILE A 21 21.12 -21.27 2.28
N GLU A 22 21.66 -20.84 3.43
CA GLU A 22 20.88 -20.15 4.44
C GLU A 22 20.18 -19.05 3.65
N ARG A 23 18.92 -19.30 3.25
CA ARG A 23 18.10 -18.29 2.63
C ARG A 23 17.92 -17.27 3.73
N SER A 24 18.77 -16.25 3.73
CA SER A 24 18.66 -15.10 4.60
C SER A 24 17.26 -14.55 4.40
N GLN A 25 16.34 -14.93 5.28
CA GLN A 25 14.96 -14.49 5.21
C GLN A 25 14.99 -12.98 5.45
N PRO A 26 14.47 -12.16 4.52
CA PRO A 26 14.45 -10.73 4.70
C PRO A 26 13.68 -10.41 5.99
N LYS A 27 14.28 -9.60 6.86
CA LYS A 27 13.68 -9.17 8.13
C LYS A 27 13.06 -7.80 7.92
N PHE A 28 11.85 -7.62 8.44
CA PHE A 28 11.13 -6.36 8.38
C PHE A 28 10.40 -6.08 9.69
N LEU A 29 10.01 -4.82 9.86
CA LEU A 29 9.22 -4.38 11.01
C LEU A 29 7.82 -4.00 10.52
N LEU A 30 6.80 -4.66 11.06
CA LEU A 30 5.42 -4.25 10.85
C LEU A 30 5.02 -3.27 11.96
N LEU A 31 4.71 -2.04 11.57
CA LEU A 31 4.26 -0.98 12.48
C LEU A 31 2.74 -0.82 12.37
N ASP A 32 2.02 -1.20 13.41
CA ASP A 32 0.57 -0.95 13.49
C ASP A 32 0.30 0.49 13.93
N THR A 33 -0.76 1.09 13.38
CA THR A 33 -1.13 2.48 13.67
C THR A 33 -2.60 2.58 14.07
N PRO A 34 -2.97 3.45 15.03
CA PRO A 34 -4.35 3.57 15.47
C PRO A 34 -5.28 4.08 14.36
N GLY A 35 -6.38 3.37 14.11
CA GLY A 35 -7.36 3.75 13.07
C GLY A 35 -8.39 4.82 13.48
N HIS A 36 -8.48 5.17 14.77
CA HIS A 36 -9.44 6.17 15.26
C HIS A 36 -9.09 7.57 14.74
N GLY A 37 -10.06 8.32 14.22
CA GLY A 37 -9.84 9.59 13.51
C GLY A 37 -8.85 10.56 14.19
N LYS A 38 -9.00 10.78 15.50
CA LYS A 38 -8.11 11.66 16.29
C LYS A 38 -6.64 11.22 16.36
N LEU A 39 -6.36 9.93 16.16
CA LEU A 39 -5.03 9.34 16.30
C LEU A 39 -4.36 9.04 14.94
N ARG A 40 -5.05 9.26 13.81
CA ARG A 40 -4.50 9.03 12.45
C ARG A 40 -3.28 9.88 12.13
N HIS A 41 -3.04 10.96 12.87
CA HIS A 41 -1.82 11.76 12.75
C HIS A 41 -0.54 10.95 13.03
N HIS A 42 -0.61 9.87 13.84
CA HIS A 42 0.51 8.96 14.04
C HIS A 42 0.90 8.20 12.76
N ALA A 43 -0.10 7.79 11.96
CA ALA A 43 0.15 7.14 10.68
C ALA A 43 0.79 8.11 9.68
N VAL A 44 0.23 9.32 9.54
CA VAL A 44 0.78 10.37 8.65
C VAL A 44 2.21 10.76 9.06
N SER A 45 2.49 10.86 10.36
CA SER A 45 3.85 11.10 10.86
C SER A 45 4.81 9.97 10.49
N SER A 46 4.37 8.71 10.57
CA SER A 46 5.16 7.55 10.17
C SER A 46 5.47 7.54 8.66
N VAL A 47 4.50 7.95 7.84
CA VAL A 47 4.65 8.07 6.37
C VAL A 47 5.68 9.12 5.98
N THR A 48 5.70 10.26 6.69
CA THR A 48 6.54 11.43 6.34
C THR A 48 7.93 11.38 6.98
N SER A 49 8.10 10.79 8.17
CA SER A 49 9.37 10.79 8.91
C SER A 49 10.25 9.56 8.66
N SER A 50 9.66 8.43 8.26
CA SER A 50 10.39 7.16 8.17
C SER A 50 11.17 7.04 6.85
N LYS A 51 12.50 7.12 6.94
CA LYS A 51 13.42 6.86 5.82
C LYS A 51 13.57 5.37 5.47
N ALA A 52 13.08 4.47 6.33
CA ALA A 52 13.13 3.03 6.12
C ALA A 52 11.76 2.46 5.70
N LEU A 53 10.80 3.32 5.36
CA LEU A 53 9.47 2.88 4.94
C LEU A 53 9.55 2.22 3.56
N ARG A 54 9.29 0.92 3.52
CA ARG A 54 9.32 0.09 2.31
C ARG A 54 7.97 -0.08 1.63
N GLY A 55 6.87 0.07 2.36
CA GLY A 55 5.52 -0.06 1.82
C GLY A 55 4.47 0.20 2.89
N ILE A 56 3.22 0.37 2.47
CA ILE A 56 2.09 0.62 3.35
C ILE A 56 1.01 -0.42 3.09
N LEU A 57 0.55 -1.09 4.16
CA LEU A 57 -0.65 -1.91 4.13
C LEU A 57 -1.82 -1.08 4.66
N PHE A 58 -2.71 -0.67 3.77
CA PHE A 58 -3.94 0.03 4.10
C PHE A 58 -5.09 -0.98 4.20
N LEU A 59 -5.39 -1.44 5.42
CA LEU A 59 -6.45 -2.42 5.66
C LEU A 59 -7.84 -1.77 5.57
N VAL A 60 -8.71 -2.35 4.74
CA VAL A 60 -10.10 -1.91 4.54
C VAL A 60 -11.06 -3.01 4.96
N ASP A 61 -12.09 -2.66 5.71
CA ASP A 61 -13.24 -3.55 5.91
C ASP A 61 -14.13 -3.51 4.67
N SER A 62 -14.09 -4.58 3.88
CA SER A 62 -14.79 -4.66 2.60
C SER A 62 -16.32 -4.67 2.73
N ALA A 63 -16.85 -5.04 3.90
CA ALA A 63 -18.27 -4.97 4.19
C ALA A 63 -18.67 -3.54 4.60
N ALA A 64 -17.84 -2.84 5.37
CA ALA A 64 -18.14 -1.48 5.82
C ALA A 64 -18.22 -0.47 4.66
N VAL A 65 -17.37 -0.62 3.64
CA VAL A 65 -17.37 0.22 2.42
C VAL A 65 -18.57 -0.03 1.49
N SER A 66 -19.45 -0.98 1.84
CA SER A 66 -20.78 -1.08 1.21
C SER A 66 -21.68 0.10 1.57
N SER A 67 -21.51 0.67 2.77
CA SER A 67 -22.24 1.84 3.27
C SER A 67 -21.59 3.15 2.83
N ALA A 68 -22.39 4.20 2.64
CA ALA A 68 -21.88 5.52 2.26
C ALA A 68 -20.95 6.09 3.34
N ALA A 69 -21.34 6.05 4.62
CA ALA A 69 -20.53 6.57 5.72
C ALA A 69 -19.17 5.86 5.84
N GLY A 70 -19.16 4.52 5.76
CA GLY A 70 -17.92 3.74 5.82
C GLY A 70 -17.03 3.98 4.59
N LEU A 71 -17.62 4.15 3.40
CA LEU A 71 -16.87 4.48 2.19
C LEU A 71 -16.23 5.87 2.29
N THR A 72 -16.99 6.90 2.69
CA THR A 72 -16.49 8.26 2.84
C THR A 72 -15.35 8.32 3.86
N GLU A 73 -15.52 7.76 5.06
CA GLU A 73 -14.47 7.78 6.09
C GLU A 73 -13.19 7.06 5.62
N THR A 74 -13.34 5.93 4.93
CA THR A 74 -12.21 5.15 4.40
C THR A 74 -11.50 5.91 3.28
N ALA A 75 -12.25 6.51 2.35
CA ALA A 75 -11.71 7.25 1.23
C ALA A 75 -11.02 8.54 1.66
N GLU A 76 -11.56 9.27 2.64
CA GLU A 76 -10.91 10.44 3.24
C GLU A 76 -9.57 10.06 3.87
N TYR A 77 -9.52 8.95 4.60
CA TYR A 77 -8.27 8.51 5.21
C TYR A 77 -7.25 8.07 4.16
N LEU A 78 -7.66 7.27 3.18
CA LEU A 78 -6.78 6.84 2.10
C LEU A 78 -6.28 8.04 1.28
N HIS A 79 -7.14 9.02 1.01
CA HIS A 79 -6.76 10.27 0.35
C HIS A 79 -5.62 10.96 1.11
N ASP A 80 -5.75 11.13 2.43
CA ASP A 80 -4.76 11.85 3.23
C ASP A 80 -3.41 11.10 3.29
N ILE A 81 -3.42 9.77 3.32
CA ILE A 81 -2.21 8.94 3.25
C ILE A 81 -1.52 9.06 1.88
N LEU A 82 -2.27 8.94 0.79
CA LEU A 82 -1.71 9.05 -0.56
C LEU A 82 -1.18 10.45 -0.83
N LEU A 83 -1.86 11.49 -0.35
CA LEU A 83 -1.40 12.87 -0.48
C LEU A 83 -0.11 13.11 0.32
N ALA A 84 0.00 12.54 1.53
CA ALA A 84 1.22 12.60 2.32
C ALA A 84 2.41 11.93 1.62
N LEU A 85 2.19 10.79 0.94
CA LEU A 85 3.21 10.13 0.12
C LEU A 85 3.60 10.96 -1.10
N GLN A 86 2.62 11.50 -1.83
CA GLN A 86 2.86 12.37 -2.99
C GLN A 86 3.73 13.56 -2.59
N LYS A 87 3.40 14.24 -1.48
CA LYS A 87 4.17 15.36 -0.94
C LYS A 87 5.58 14.96 -0.50
N ARG A 88 5.72 13.83 0.21
CA ARG A 88 7.04 13.28 0.58
C ARG A 88 7.91 13.08 -0.67
N ASN A 89 7.34 12.53 -1.73
CA ASN A 89 8.07 12.21 -2.95
C ASN A 89 8.38 13.45 -3.79
N ALA A 90 7.52 14.48 -3.76
CA ALA A 90 7.76 15.77 -4.39
C ALA A 90 8.89 16.59 -3.73
N GLN A 91 9.15 16.40 -2.43
CA GLN A 91 10.22 17.11 -1.70
C GLN A 91 11.64 16.68 -2.11
N GLY A 92 11.78 15.57 -2.83
CA GLY A 92 13.07 15.10 -3.36
C GLY A 92 13.55 15.98 -4.51
N LYS A 93 14.24 17.10 -4.22
CA LYS A 93 14.88 18.00 -5.20
C LYS A 93 16.06 17.39 -5.98
N THR A 94 16.12 16.07 -6.12
CA THR A 94 17.22 15.39 -6.79
C THR A 94 16.73 14.78 -8.09
N SER A 95 17.56 14.80 -9.14
CA SER A 95 17.31 14.15 -10.43
C SER A 95 17.21 12.62 -10.38
N LYS A 96 17.15 12.02 -9.18
CA LYS A 96 16.91 10.59 -8.95
C LYS A 96 15.41 10.34 -8.80
N ARG A 97 14.94 9.22 -9.33
CA ARG A 97 13.56 8.72 -9.17
C ARG A 97 13.17 8.77 -7.68
N PRO A 98 11.95 9.25 -7.33
CA PRO A 98 11.47 9.22 -5.96
C PRO A 98 11.58 7.83 -5.37
N GLU A 99 11.84 7.73 -4.06
CA GLU A 99 11.82 6.45 -3.37
C GLU A 99 10.41 5.85 -3.52
N GLN A 100 10.33 4.68 -4.15
CA GLN A 100 9.04 4.04 -4.37
C GLN A 100 8.53 3.48 -3.05
N VAL A 101 7.35 3.95 -2.65
CA VAL A 101 6.65 3.42 -1.47
C VAL A 101 5.30 2.91 -1.95
N PRO A 102 5.21 1.62 -2.32
CA PRO A 102 3.98 1.03 -2.81
C PRO A 102 2.97 0.87 -1.66
N VAL A 103 1.70 0.86 -2.03
CA VAL A 103 0.55 0.78 -1.12
C VAL A 103 -0.30 -0.42 -1.51
N LEU A 104 -0.51 -1.32 -0.55
CA LEU A 104 -1.49 -2.39 -0.67
C LEU A 104 -2.77 -1.98 0.06
N VAL A 105 -3.84 -1.75 -0.69
CA VAL A 105 -5.19 -1.69 -0.12
C VAL A 105 -5.68 -3.12 0.10
N ALA A 106 -5.51 -3.61 1.31
CA ALA A 106 -5.93 -4.95 1.71
C ALA A 106 -7.44 -4.95 2.03
N ALA A 107 -8.24 -5.37 1.05
CA ALA A 107 -9.69 -5.51 1.17
C ALA A 107 -10.02 -6.73 2.05
N ASN A 108 -10.02 -6.51 3.37
CA ASN A 108 -10.21 -7.51 4.42
C ASN A 108 -11.70 -7.89 4.60
N LYS A 109 -11.92 -8.97 5.35
CA LYS A 109 -13.23 -9.56 5.69
C LYS A 109 -13.97 -10.19 4.52
N GLN A 110 -13.26 -10.68 3.50
CA GLN A 110 -13.88 -11.36 2.35
C GLN A 110 -14.65 -12.65 2.71
N ASP A 111 -14.55 -13.13 3.94
CA ASP A 111 -15.36 -14.20 4.52
C ASP A 111 -16.81 -13.77 4.82
N VAL A 112 -17.08 -12.47 4.96
CA VAL A 112 -18.42 -11.93 5.25
C VAL A 112 -19.23 -11.79 3.96
N PHE A 113 -20.49 -12.27 3.96
CA PHE A 113 -21.34 -12.26 2.76
C PHE A 113 -21.65 -10.86 2.20
N THR A 114 -21.56 -9.81 3.02
CA THR A 114 -21.76 -8.41 2.63
C THR A 114 -20.49 -7.74 2.11
N SER A 115 -19.37 -8.45 2.09
CA SER A 115 -18.10 -7.90 1.62
C SER A 115 -18.10 -7.68 0.12
N LEU A 116 -17.62 -6.50 -0.27
CA LEU A 116 -17.42 -6.18 -1.67
C LEU A 116 -16.13 -6.87 -2.19
N PRO A 117 -16.16 -7.46 -3.40
CA PRO A 117 -14.95 -7.93 -4.06
C PRO A 117 -13.92 -6.81 -4.25
N ALA A 118 -12.62 -7.15 -4.22
CA ALA A 118 -11.52 -6.18 -4.32
C ALA A 118 -11.64 -5.23 -5.52
N GLY A 119 -12.08 -5.72 -6.69
CA GLY A 119 -12.32 -4.87 -7.87
C GLY A 119 -13.41 -3.81 -7.67
N ILE A 120 -14.48 -4.15 -6.93
CA ILE A 120 -15.54 -3.19 -6.58
C ILE A 120 -15.04 -2.20 -5.54
N VAL A 121 -14.28 -2.65 -4.54
CA VAL A 121 -13.63 -1.78 -3.54
C VAL A 121 -12.73 -0.76 -4.25
N ARG A 122 -11.91 -1.20 -5.21
CA ARG A 122 -11.05 -0.33 -6.03
C ARG A 122 -11.87 0.77 -6.72
N SER A 123 -12.91 0.40 -7.47
CA SER A 123 -13.74 1.36 -8.20
C SER A 123 -14.44 2.37 -7.27
N LYS A 124 -15.05 1.89 -6.17
CA LYS A 124 -15.73 2.75 -5.20
C LYS A 124 -14.78 3.73 -4.52
N LEU A 125 -13.59 3.28 -4.12
CA LEU A 125 -12.59 4.16 -3.50
C LEU A 125 -12.13 5.24 -4.47
N GLN A 126 -11.88 4.91 -5.74
CA GLN A 126 -11.48 5.93 -6.73
C GLN A 126 -12.58 6.98 -6.96
N GLU A 127 -13.84 6.55 -7.06
CA GLU A 127 -14.97 7.47 -7.21
C GLU A 127 -15.17 8.36 -5.98
N GLU A 128 -15.04 7.80 -4.77
CA GLU A 128 -15.16 8.57 -3.53
C GLU A 128 -13.97 9.52 -3.34
N ILE A 129 -12.74 9.08 -3.59
CA ILE A 129 -11.55 9.95 -3.54
C ILE A 129 -11.69 11.12 -4.53
N THR A 130 -12.28 10.88 -5.71
CA THR A 130 -12.61 11.95 -6.66
C THR A 130 -13.52 13.00 -6.01
N ARG A 131 -14.54 12.58 -5.26
CA ARG A 131 -15.41 13.51 -4.53
C ARG A 131 -14.67 14.21 -3.39
N VAL A 132 -13.87 13.48 -2.62
CA VAL A 132 -13.09 14.03 -1.49
C VAL A 132 -12.16 15.14 -1.96
N ARG A 133 -11.36 14.92 -3.00
CA ARG A 133 -10.42 15.96 -3.49
C ARG A 133 -11.14 17.20 -4.03
N GLN A 134 -12.28 17.03 -4.69
CA GLN A 134 -13.11 18.15 -5.16
C GLN A 134 -13.71 18.94 -3.99
N THR A 135 -14.19 18.26 -2.95
CA THR A 135 -14.72 18.91 -1.75
C THR A 135 -13.63 19.66 -0.99
N LYS A 136 -12.43 19.07 -0.85
CA LYS A 136 -11.30 19.72 -0.19
C LYS A 136 -10.80 20.95 -0.96
N SER A 137 -10.70 20.88 -2.29
CA SER A 137 -10.35 22.03 -3.14
C SER A 137 -11.38 23.16 -3.04
N LYS A 138 -12.69 22.85 -3.09
CA LYS A 138 -13.75 23.87 -2.91
C LYS A 138 -13.76 24.52 -1.52
N GLY A 139 -13.45 23.76 -0.47
CA GLY A 139 -13.39 24.29 0.90
C GLY A 139 -12.26 25.31 1.10
N LEU A 140 -11.15 25.17 0.36
CA LEU A 140 -10.08 26.17 0.35
C LEU A 140 -10.57 27.49 -0.29
N LEU A 141 -11.23 27.40 -1.45
CA LEU A 141 -11.79 28.54 -2.18
C LEU A 141 -12.87 29.33 -1.40
N ASP A 142 -13.73 28.65 -0.65
CA ASP A 142 -14.83 29.28 0.12
C ASP A 142 -14.35 29.96 1.41
N SER A 143 -13.08 29.79 1.81
CA SER A 143 -12.51 30.43 2.99
C SER A 143 -12.20 31.93 2.79
N GLY A 144 -12.54 32.50 1.63
CA GLY A 144 -12.75 33.94 1.45
C GLY A 144 -11.49 34.82 1.42
N VAL A 145 -10.31 34.22 1.25
CA VAL A 145 -9.06 34.95 1.00
C VAL A 145 -8.89 35.01 -0.53
N GLY A 146 -8.51 36.18 -1.07
CA GLY A 146 -8.45 36.39 -2.51
C GLY A 146 -7.37 35.51 -3.16
N MET A 147 -7.66 34.99 -4.36
CA MET A 147 -6.73 34.19 -5.16
C MET A 147 -5.50 35.01 -5.57
N ASP A 148 -4.47 35.02 -4.72
CA ASP A 148 -3.12 35.44 -5.07
C ASP A 148 -2.36 34.25 -5.69
N ASP A 149 -1.27 34.52 -6.44
CA ASP A 149 -0.46 33.49 -7.11
C ASP A 149 0.08 32.41 -6.13
N ASP A 150 0.25 32.75 -4.84
CA ASP A 150 0.75 31.83 -3.81
C ASP A 150 -0.31 30.79 -3.40
N GLU A 151 -1.61 31.13 -3.47
CA GLU A 151 -2.70 30.19 -3.17
C GLU A 151 -2.94 29.19 -4.30
N MET A 152 -2.74 29.58 -5.56
CA MET A 152 -2.82 28.65 -6.70
C MET A 152 -1.75 27.53 -6.61
N VAL A 153 -0.56 27.87 -6.10
CA VAL A 153 0.52 26.91 -5.87
C VAL A 153 0.19 25.96 -4.72
N ASP A 154 -0.48 26.46 -3.67
CA ASP A 154 -0.92 25.62 -2.54
C ASP A 154 -2.09 24.69 -2.95
N GLU A 155 -3.01 25.14 -3.79
CA GLU A 155 -4.07 24.27 -4.34
C GLU A 155 -3.53 23.11 -5.16
N GLU A 156 -2.56 23.37 -6.05
CA GLU A 156 -1.90 22.32 -6.83
C GLU A 156 -1.14 21.34 -5.92
N ALA A 157 -0.45 21.85 -4.89
CA ALA A 157 0.27 21.04 -3.92
C ALA A 157 -0.66 20.18 -3.03
N ASN A 158 -1.90 20.61 -2.83
CA ASN A 158 -2.92 19.90 -2.05
C ASN A 158 -3.81 18.98 -2.90
N TRP A 159 -3.63 18.94 -4.21
CA TRP A 159 -4.39 18.09 -5.11
C TRP A 159 -3.78 16.68 -5.22
N LEU A 160 -4.60 15.65 -4.97
CA LEU A 160 -4.18 14.26 -5.08
C LEU A 160 -4.22 13.75 -6.54
N GLY A 161 -3.09 13.23 -7.00
CA GLY A 161 -2.89 12.69 -8.35
C GLY A 161 -2.74 13.81 -9.40
N ALA A 162 -3.05 13.49 -10.66
CA ALA A 162 -2.90 14.43 -11.76
C ALA A 162 -3.82 15.66 -11.60
N TYR A 163 -3.22 16.84 -11.51
CA TYR A 163 -3.93 18.13 -11.44
C TYR A 163 -4.81 18.35 -12.68
N GLY A 164 -6.01 18.91 -12.49
CA GLY A 164 -6.98 19.12 -13.57
C GLY A 164 -7.66 17.86 -14.12
N SER A 165 -7.32 16.66 -13.63
CA SER A 165 -8.04 15.45 -14.01
C SER A 165 -9.47 15.46 -13.49
N LYS A 166 -10.43 15.02 -14.30
CA LYS A 166 -11.84 14.91 -13.88
C LYS A 166 -12.01 13.86 -12.78
N ASP A 167 -11.45 12.68 -13.02
CA ASP A 167 -11.59 11.51 -12.15
C ASP A 167 -10.23 11.06 -11.61
N PHE A 168 -10.21 10.67 -10.34
CA PHE A 168 -9.03 10.09 -9.71
C PHE A 168 -8.90 8.62 -10.12
N LYS A 169 -7.68 8.22 -10.44
CA LYS A 169 -7.30 6.84 -10.79
C LYS A 169 -6.01 6.51 -10.05
N PHE A 170 -5.94 5.31 -9.47
CA PHE A 170 -4.77 4.89 -8.71
C PHE A 170 -3.49 4.90 -9.55
N GLU A 171 -3.62 4.64 -10.86
CA GLU A 171 -2.53 4.66 -11.83
C GLU A 171 -1.84 6.05 -11.91
N GLN A 172 -2.55 7.14 -11.60
CA GLN A 172 -1.97 8.49 -11.54
C GLN A 172 -0.91 8.62 -10.44
N MET A 173 -0.96 7.75 -9.42
CA MET A 173 0.00 7.77 -8.31
C MET A 173 1.37 7.20 -8.69
N GLU A 174 1.47 6.44 -9.79
CA GLU A 174 2.73 5.86 -10.27
C GLU A 174 3.74 6.94 -10.65
N GLU A 175 3.27 8.06 -11.21
CA GLU A 175 4.08 9.23 -11.54
C GLU A 175 4.73 9.85 -10.29
N HIS A 176 4.08 9.69 -9.15
CA HIS A 176 4.56 10.14 -7.85
C HIS A 176 5.33 9.05 -7.09
N GLY A 177 5.68 7.93 -7.75
CA GLY A 177 6.42 6.83 -7.15
C GLY A 177 5.61 5.97 -6.18
N VAL A 178 4.28 5.97 -6.31
CA VAL A 178 3.38 5.21 -5.44
C VAL A 178 2.56 4.25 -6.31
N ASP A 179 2.92 2.96 -6.28
CA ASP A 179 2.10 1.90 -6.89
C ASP A 179 1.00 1.49 -5.91
N VAL A 180 -0.27 1.49 -6.35
CA VAL A 180 -1.42 1.16 -5.51
C VAL A 180 -2.16 -0.07 -6.03
N GLN A 181 -2.06 -1.15 -5.26
CA GLN A 181 -2.72 -2.42 -5.54
C GLN A 181 -3.87 -2.65 -4.58
N VAL A 182 -4.95 -3.29 -5.03
CA VAL A 182 -6.09 -3.66 -4.20
C VAL A 182 -6.25 -5.17 -4.23
N VAL A 183 -6.06 -5.82 -3.07
CA VAL A 183 -6.07 -7.29 -2.97
C VAL A 183 -7.04 -7.72 -1.88
N GLY A 184 -7.92 -8.66 -2.21
CA GLY A 184 -8.88 -9.23 -1.28
C GLY A 184 -8.25 -10.24 -0.34
N GLY A 185 -8.81 -10.39 0.85
CA GLY A 185 -8.42 -11.43 1.78
C GLY A 185 -9.23 -11.36 3.08
N ASN A 186 -8.90 -12.24 4.02
CA ASN A 186 -9.57 -12.29 5.31
C ASN A 186 -8.61 -12.79 6.38
N VAL A 187 -8.46 -12.01 7.46
CA VAL A 187 -7.60 -12.41 8.59
C VAL A 187 -8.18 -13.61 9.35
N LYS A 188 -9.51 -13.66 9.49
CA LYS A 188 -10.21 -14.78 10.12
C LYS A 188 -10.80 -15.68 9.04
N GLY A 189 -10.61 -16.99 9.16
CA GLY A 189 -11.32 -17.95 8.32
C GLY A 189 -12.71 -18.26 8.88
N ASP A 190 -13.52 -18.95 8.07
CA ASP A 190 -14.84 -19.43 8.51
C ASP A 190 -14.69 -20.76 9.28
N GLY A 191 -15.29 -20.83 10.46
CA GLY A 191 -15.22 -22.00 11.34
C GLY A 191 -13.80 -22.47 11.68
N LYS A 192 -13.35 -23.54 11.03
CA LYS A 192 -12.03 -24.19 11.24
C LYS A 192 -10.98 -23.80 10.20
N GLU A 193 -11.36 -23.05 9.16
CA GLU A 193 -10.43 -22.62 8.13
C GLU A 193 -9.53 -21.48 8.65
N LYS A 194 -8.31 -21.41 8.12
CA LYS A 194 -7.42 -20.27 8.38
C LYS A 194 -7.85 -19.06 7.55
N GLY A 195 -7.47 -17.87 7.99
CA GLY A 195 -7.59 -16.67 7.17
C GLY A 195 -6.77 -16.80 5.87
N LYS A 196 -7.25 -16.15 4.81
CA LYS A 196 -6.58 -16.08 3.51
C LYS A 196 -5.86 -14.74 3.40
N VAL A 197 -4.56 -14.76 3.67
CA VAL A 197 -3.69 -13.57 3.69
C VAL A 197 -2.41 -13.78 2.88
N GLU A 198 -2.32 -14.89 2.15
CA GLU A 198 -1.13 -15.32 1.41
C GLU A 198 -0.73 -14.28 0.37
N ASP A 199 -1.69 -13.76 -0.40
CA ASP A 199 -1.43 -12.74 -1.41
C ASP A 199 -0.91 -11.43 -0.79
N TRP A 200 -1.35 -11.09 0.43
CA TRP A 200 -0.82 -9.93 1.14
C TRP A 200 0.62 -10.16 1.60
N LEU A 201 0.95 -11.39 2.02
CA LEU A 201 2.31 -11.76 2.42
C LEU A 201 3.26 -11.85 1.22
N VAL A 202 2.79 -12.32 0.07
CA VAL A 202 3.54 -12.29 -1.20
C VAL A 202 3.85 -10.84 -1.56
N TRP A 203 2.84 -9.96 -1.53
CA TRP A 203 3.06 -8.54 -1.78
C TRP A 203 4.06 -7.92 -0.80
N VAL A 204 3.99 -8.26 0.49
CA VAL A 204 5.01 -7.79 1.45
C VAL A 204 6.39 -8.26 1.03
N GLY A 205 6.55 -9.56 0.74
CA GLY A 205 7.83 -10.16 0.35
C GLY A 205 8.45 -9.55 -0.90
N ASP A 206 7.63 -9.22 -1.90
CA ASP A 206 8.07 -8.58 -3.15
C ASP A 206 8.55 -7.13 -2.95
N ASN A 207 8.22 -6.51 -1.81
CA ASN A 207 8.50 -5.10 -1.51
C ASN A 207 9.39 -4.90 -0.26
N LEU A 208 10.12 -5.94 0.20
CA LEU A 208 11.09 -5.83 1.31
C LEU A 208 12.48 -5.32 0.88
#